data_AF-A0A077LRH7-F1
#
_entry.id   AF-A0A077LRH7-F1
#
_cell.length_a   1.000
_cell.length_b   1.000
_cell.length_c   1.000
_cell.angle_alpha   90.00
_cell.angle_beta   90.00
_cell.angle_gamma   90.00
#
_symmetry.space_group_name_H-M   'P 1'
#
loop_
_entity.id
_entity.type
_entity.pdbx_description
1 polymer ?
#
loop_
_entity_poly.entity_id
_entity_poly.type
_entity_poly.pdbx_seq_one_letter_code
_entity_poly.pdbx_strand_id
1 'polypeptide(L)'
;MPKRTRLLLVLLGLSAMLYIAVQVDWSVPGRYYRNYQHVQAMLARKDQLDSAVARLRARYGESANMSFAVSFDLQGTFTQVVQVTRECGELDDHSFLDDARQLFKEAGLGRIDRLEYRYGCDQPLSFGMTVQAFNQSFISALKEHSWCREITPSQALSQARLDQPSQLWTDKNAAIQAQLDSDGDGSITRGRWYSALAPLNDGQAQYRMMLCATRAVIRVLEPGLDEAQVFKLNSEVHSEGPDSQAVEVGRYRFSGATRPTGFNVSRVRKD
;
A
#
# COMPACT_ATOMS: atom_id res chain seq x y z
N MET A 1 -31.54 1.55 -54.14
CA MET A 1 -30.32 0.72 -54.00
C MET A 1 -30.61 -0.71 -54.47
N PRO A 2 -29.78 -1.29 -55.35
CA PRO A 2 -29.98 -2.66 -55.85
C PRO A 2 -29.92 -3.69 -54.71
N LYS A 3 -30.76 -4.74 -54.78
CA LYS A 3 -30.82 -5.82 -53.76
C LYS A 3 -29.46 -6.45 -53.47
N ARG A 4 -28.59 -6.56 -54.49
CA ARG A 4 -27.24 -7.12 -54.39
C ARG A 4 -26.29 -6.27 -53.54
N THR A 5 -26.42 -4.94 -53.58
CA THR A 5 -25.57 -4.01 -52.81
C THR A 5 -25.93 -4.05 -51.32
N ARG A 6 -27.21 -4.21 -50.98
CA ARG A 6 -27.65 -4.41 -49.59
C ARG A 6 -27.13 -5.72 -49.00
N LEU A 7 -27.17 -6.81 -49.77
CA LEU A 7 -26.64 -8.11 -49.33
C LEU A 7 -25.13 -8.05 -49.04
N LEU A 8 -24.37 -7.40 -49.94
CA LEU A 8 -22.93 -7.21 -49.75
C LEU A 8 -22.59 -6.38 -48.52
N LEU A 9 -23.33 -5.30 -48.24
CA LEU A 9 -23.15 -4.49 -47.03
C LEU A 9 -23.46 -5.28 -45.75
N VAL A 10 -24.50 -6.12 -45.77
CA VAL A 10 -24.83 -6.99 -44.63
C VAL A 10 -23.74 -8.03 -44.39
N LEU A 11 -23.22 -8.65 -45.45
CA LEU A 11 -22.10 -9.60 -45.34
C LEU A 11 -20.82 -8.92 -44.83
N LEU A 12 -20.55 -7.69 -45.29
CA LEU A 12 -19.41 -6.90 -44.82
C LEU A 12 -19.56 -6.49 -43.35
N GLY A 13 -20.78 -6.14 -42.93
CA GLY A 13 -21.09 -5.84 -41.53
C GLY A 13 -20.94 -7.07 -40.63
N LEU A 14 -21.42 -8.23 -41.10
CA LEU A 14 -21.27 -9.50 -40.39
C LEU A 14 -19.81 -9.93 -40.28
N SER A 15 -19.01 -9.83 -41.34
CA SER A 15 -17.59 -10.18 -41.29
C SER A 15 -16.79 -9.21 -40.40
N ALA A 16 -17.12 -7.92 -40.41
CA ALA A 16 -16.53 -6.95 -39.49
C ALA A 16 -16.87 -7.25 -38.03
N MET A 17 -18.14 -7.56 -37.73
CA MET A 17 -18.55 -7.98 -36.38
C MET A 17 -17.87 -9.28 -35.96
N LEU A 18 -17.77 -10.26 -36.86
CA LEU A 18 -17.10 -11.54 -36.59
C LEU A 18 -15.61 -11.33 -36.30
N TYR A 19 -14.95 -10.47 -37.09
CA TYR A 19 -13.54 -10.12 -36.90
C TYR A 19 -13.31 -9.49 -35.52
N ILE A 20 -14.14 -8.51 -35.14
CA ILE A 20 -14.06 -7.90 -33.80
C ILE A 20 -14.34 -8.94 -32.72
N ALA A 21 -15.36 -9.79 -32.90
CA ALA A 21 -15.70 -10.82 -31.94
C ALA A 21 -14.59 -11.87 -31.76
N VAL A 22 -13.82 -12.20 -32.78
CA VAL A 22 -12.70 -13.17 -32.63
C VAL A 22 -11.48 -12.53 -31.96
N GLN A 23 -11.30 -11.21 -32.08
CA GLN A 23 -10.15 -10.50 -31.49
C GLN A 23 -10.38 -10.04 -30.05
N VAL A 24 -11.63 -9.93 -29.61
CA VAL A 24 -11.96 -9.59 -28.23
C VAL A 24 -11.85 -10.83 -27.35
N ASP A 25 -11.01 -10.77 -26.32
CA ASP A 25 -11.02 -11.77 -25.25
C ASP A 25 -12.31 -11.63 -24.43
N TRP A 26 -13.36 -12.35 -24.84
CA TRP A 26 -14.66 -12.40 -24.16
C TRP A 26 -14.57 -12.91 -22.72
N SER A 27 -13.46 -13.53 -22.33
CA SER A 27 -13.24 -13.92 -20.94
C SER A 27 -13.12 -12.70 -20.03
N VAL A 28 -12.64 -11.54 -20.53
CA VAL A 28 -12.54 -10.29 -19.77
C VAL A 28 -13.92 -9.75 -19.39
N PRO A 29 -14.86 -9.45 -20.33
CA PRO A 29 -16.25 -9.09 -19.98
C PRO A 29 -16.93 -10.10 -19.06
N GLY A 30 -16.70 -11.40 -19.29
CA GLY A 30 -17.26 -12.46 -18.44
C GLY A 30 -16.69 -12.47 -17.01
N ARG A 31 -15.43 -12.07 -16.81
CA ARG A 31 -14.83 -11.85 -15.48
C ARG A 31 -15.47 -10.63 -14.81
N TYR A 32 -15.60 -9.51 -15.52
CA TYR A 32 -16.26 -8.32 -14.98
C TYR A 32 -17.69 -8.59 -14.53
N TYR A 33 -18.48 -9.29 -15.35
CA TYR A 33 -19.87 -9.61 -15.02
C TYR A 33 -19.97 -10.49 -13.75
N ARG A 34 -19.16 -11.56 -13.66
CA ARG A 34 -19.15 -12.43 -12.46
C ARG A 34 -18.71 -11.68 -11.21
N ASN A 35 -17.66 -10.87 -11.32
CA ASN A 35 -17.16 -10.14 -10.16
C ASN A 35 -18.12 -9.00 -9.77
N TYR A 36 -18.86 -8.42 -10.72
CA TYR A 36 -19.94 -7.47 -10.44
C TYR A 36 -21.09 -8.14 -9.66
N GLN A 37 -21.52 -9.35 -10.05
CA GLN A 37 -22.48 -10.13 -9.27
C GLN A 37 -21.98 -10.42 -7.86
N HIS A 38 -20.68 -10.71 -7.71
CA HIS A 38 -20.07 -10.92 -6.41
C HIS A 38 -20.15 -9.67 -5.52
N VAL A 39 -19.82 -8.48 -6.07
CA VAL A 39 -19.94 -7.20 -5.36
C VAL A 39 -21.38 -6.90 -4.97
N GLN A 40 -22.36 -7.13 -5.86
CA GLN A 40 -23.77 -6.96 -5.50
C GLN A 40 -24.19 -7.87 -4.35
N ALA A 41 -23.75 -9.13 -4.34
CA ALA A 41 -24.04 -10.07 -3.26
C ALA A 41 -23.40 -9.64 -1.93
N MET A 42 -22.24 -8.99 -1.96
CA MET A 42 -21.60 -8.41 -0.76
C MET A 42 -22.33 -7.17 -0.25
N LEU A 43 -22.72 -6.25 -1.15
CA LEU A 43 -23.48 -5.05 -0.78
C LEU A 43 -24.84 -5.40 -0.19
N ALA A 44 -25.48 -6.47 -0.65
CA ALA A 44 -26.72 -7.00 -0.07
C ALA A 44 -26.55 -7.52 1.37
N ARG A 45 -25.31 -7.75 1.83
CA ARG A 45 -24.97 -8.23 3.19
C ARG A 45 -24.45 -7.12 4.09
N LYS A 46 -24.76 -5.85 3.78
CA LYS A 46 -24.37 -4.69 4.59
C LYS A 46 -24.73 -4.86 6.07
N ASP A 47 -25.92 -5.38 6.38
CA ASP A 47 -26.35 -5.61 7.76
C ASP A 47 -25.45 -6.60 8.52
N GLN A 48 -24.87 -7.57 7.81
CA GLN A 48 -23.91 -8.53 8.39
C GLN A 48 -22.56 -7.87 8.66
N LEU A 49 -22.11 -6.94 7.79
CA LEU A 49 -20.95 -6.11 8.05
C LEU A 49 -21.19 -5.23 9.28
N ASP A 50 -22.34 -4.55 9.35
CA ASP A 50 -22.66 -3.64 10.46
C ASP A 50 -22.73 -4.41 11.79
N SER A 51 -23.25 -5.63 11.80
CA SER A 51 -23.21 -6.54 12.95
C SER A 51 -21.78 -6.96 13.33
N ALA A 52 -20.93 -7.27 12.34
CA ALA A 52 -19.53 -7.57 12.58
C ALA A 52 -18.77 -6.37 13.15
N VAL A 53 -19.04 -5.15 12.67
CA VAL A 53 -18.51 -3.89 13.20
C VAL A 53 -18.97 -3.69 14.64
N ALA A 54 -20.24 -3.90 14.95
CA ALA A 54 -20.77 -3.79 16.32
C ALA A 54 -20.09 -4.78 17.28
N ARG A 55 -19.85 -6.03 16.85
CA ARG A 55 -19.10 -7.02 17.63
C ARG A 55 -17.64 -6.64 17.82
N LEU A 56 -17.01 -6.04 16.81
CA LEU A 56 -15.65 -5.53 16.91
C LEU A 56 -15.59 -4.35 17.90
N ARG A 57 -16.56 -3.44 17.85
CA ARG A 57 -16.68 -2.31 18.81
C ARG A 57 -16.91 -2.77 20.24
N ALA A 58 -17.76 -3.76 20.44
CA ALA A 58 -18.02 -4.31 21.76
C ALA A 58 -16.77 -4.89 22.44
N ARG A 59 -15.81 -5.42 21.65
CA ARG A 59 -14.55 -5.97 22.17
C ARG A 59 -13.44 -4.93 22.32
N TYR A 60 -13.33 -4.02 21.35
CA TYR A 60 -12.15 -3.16 21.19
C TYR A 60 -12.42 -1.66 21.37
N GLY A 61 -13.67 -1.29 21.72
CA GLY A 61 -14.15 0.08 21.91
C GLY A 61 -14.91 0.61 20.70
N GLU A 62 -15.75 1.63 20.93
CA GLU A 62 -16.59 2.28 19.89
C GLU A 62 -15.79 2.85 18.72
N SER A 63 -14.51 3.11 18.94
CA SER A 63 -13.56 3.57 17.94
C SER A 63 -13.09 2.49 16.95
N ALA A 64 -13.35 1.22 17.24
CA ALA A 64 -13.09 0.14 16.29
C ALA A 64 -14.09 0.19 15.13
N ASN A 65 -13.59 0.04 13.92
CA ASN A 65 -14.40 0.08 12.73
C ASN A 65 -13.83 -0.85 11.66
N MET A 66 -14.70 -1.31 10.78
CA MET A 66 -14.31 -2.18 9.68
C MET A 66 -15.14 -1.79 8.45
N SER A 67 -14.44 -1.63 7.35
CA SER A 67 -15.01 -1.29 6.05
C SER A 67 -14.32 -2.12 4.98
N PHE A 68 -14.93 -2.22 3.81
CA PHE A 68 -14.28 -2.84 2.67
C PHE A 68 -14.42 -1.95 1.43
N ALA A 69 -13.42 -2.04 0.58
CA ALA A 69 -13.38 -1.47 -0.75
C ALA A 69 -13.07 -2.58 -1.75
N VAL A 70 -13.62 -2.44 -2.94
CA VAL A 70 -13.38 -3.37 -4.05
C VAL A 70 -12.79 -2.60 -5.21
N SER A 71 -11.78 -3.17 -5.86
CA SER A 71 -11.17 -2.62 -7.07
C SER A 71 -11.08 -3.65 -8.17
N PHE A 72 -11.10 -3.18 -9.41
CA PHE A 72 -10.96 -4.00 -10.61
C PHE A 72 -9.80 -3.46 -11.44
N ASP A 73 -8.88 -4.32 -11.86
CA ASP A 73 -7.88 -3.95 -12.86
C ASP A 73 -8.43 -4.05 -14.29
N LEU A 74 -7.63 -3.66 -15.29
CA LEU A 74 -7.99 -3.72 -16.72
C LEU A 74 -8.14 -5.16 -17.26
N GLN A 75 -7.69 -6.17 -16.53
CA GLN A 75 -7.79 -7.59 -16.89
C GLN A 75 -9.05 -8.24 -16.28
N GLY A 76 -9.79 -7.48 -15.46
CA GLY A 76 -10.96 -7.94 -14.73
C GLY A 76 -10.61 -8.67 -13.42
N THR A 77 -9.37 -8.55 -12.93
CA THR A 77 -8.96 -9.08 -11.63
C THR A 77 -9.68 -8.30 -10.55
N PHE A 78 -10.40 -9.03 -9.69
CA PHE A 78 -11.07 -8.49 -8.53
C PHE A 78 -10.11 -8.47 -7.34
N THR A 79 -10.04 -7.34 -6.64
CA THR A 79 -9.30 -7.22 -5.38
C THR A 79 -10.19 -6.63 -4.32
N GLN A 80 -10.31 -7.35 -3.20
CA GLN A 80 -11.04 -6.92 -2.03
C GLN A 80 -10.09 -6.45 -0.93
N VAL A 81 -10.19 -5.17 -0.62
CA VAL A 81 -9.41 -4.52 0.44
C VAL A 81 -10.32 -4.30 1.63
N VAL A 82 -10.04 -4.96 2.76
CA VAL A 82 -10.73 -4.70 4.01
C VAL A 82 -9.90 -3.71 4.81
N GLN A 83 -10.47 -2.55 5.09
CA GLN A 83 -9.86 -1.55 5.94
C GLN A 83 -10.46 -1.65 7.34
N VAL A 84 -9.61 -1.97 8.30
CA VAL A 84 -9.96 -2.01 9.71
C VAL A 84 -9.35 -0.79 10.37
N THR A 85 -10.18 0.04 10.98
CA THR A 85 -9.77 1.28 11.64
C THR A 85 -9.94 1.10 13.15
N ARG A 86 -9.03 1.65 13.94
CA ARG A 86 -9.27 1.79 15.38
C ARG A 86 -8.69 3.09 15.89
N GLU A 87 -9.43 3.77 16.75
CA GLU A 87 -8.97 4.96 17.48
C GLU A 87 -8.66 4.53 18.94
N CYS A 88 -7.38 4.52 19.33
CA CYS A 88 -6.88 4.47 20.72
C CYS A 88 -6.96 3.13 21.46
N GLY A 89 -6.01 2.97 22.39
CA GLY A 89 -5.99 1.97 23.47
C GLY A 89 -4.74 1.09 23.45
N GLU A 90 -4.23 0.70 24.62
CA GLU A 90 -3.27 -0.40 24.74
C GLU A 90 -3.94 -1.70 24.31
N LEU A 91 -3.44 -2.32 23.25
CA LEU A 91 -3.95 -3.61 22.83
C LEU A 91 -2.98 -4.34 21.91
N ASP A 92 -3.06 -5.66 21.95
CA ASP A 92 -2.35 -6.56 21.06
C ASP A 92 -2.94 -6.45 19.63
N ASP A 93 -2.23 -5.75 18.75
CA ASP A 93 -2.58 -5.54 17.34
C ASP A 93 -2.85 -6.87 16.60
N HIS A 94 -2.25 -7.99 17.02
CA HIS A 94 -2.48 -9.30 16.42
C HIS A 94 -3.90 -9.81 16.70
N SER A 95 -4.33 -9.77 17.96
CA SER A 95 -5.67 -10.19 18.37
C SER A 95 -6.78 -9.42 17.65
N PHE A 96 -6.58 -8.11 17.47
CA PHE A 96 -7.53 -7.23 16.79
C PHE A 96 -7.69 -7.58 15.30
N LEU A 97 -6.58 -7.76 14.59
CA LEU A 97 -6.60 -8.04 13.16
C LEU A 97 -7.13 -9.45 12.85
N ASP A 98 -6.82 -10.43 13.69
CA ASP A 98 -7.34 -11.78 13.54
C ASP A 98 -8.84 -11.85 13.85
N ASP A 99 -9.31 -11.14 14.88
CA ASP A 99 -10.74 -10.99 15.15
C ASP A 99 -11.46 -10.28 14.00
N ALA A 100 -10.88 -9.22 13.44
CA ALA A 100 -11.45 -8.53 12.29
C ALA A 100 -11.57 -9.45 11.07
N ARG A 101 -10.51 -10.25 10.77
CA ARG A 101 -10.54 -11.25 9.69
C ARG A 101 -11.61 -12.32 9.94
N GLN A 102 -11.69 -12.82 11.15
CA GLN A 102 -12.67 -13.83 11.53
C GLN A 102 -14.08 -13.30 11.41
N LEU A 103 -14.37 -12.13 11.98
CA LEU A 103 -15.68 -11.49 11.92
C LEU A 103 -16.10 -11.17 10.48
N PHE A 104 -15.16 -10.75 9.63
CA PHE A 104 -15.40 -10.51 8.21
C PHE A 104 -15.77 -11.81 7.47
N LYS A 105 -15.10 -12.92 7.79
CA LYS A 105 -15.41 -14.26 7.26
C LYS A 105 -16.74 -14.80 7.77
N GLU A 106 -17.04 -14.61 9.06
CA GLU A 106 -18.32 -14.98 9.69
C GLU A 106 -19.50 -14.20 9.09
N ALA A 107 -19.29 -12.94 8.72
CA ALA A 107 -20.26 -12.14 7.95
C ALA A 107 -20.43 -12.62 6.50
N GLY A 108 -19.71 -13.66 6.07
CA GLY A 108 -19.83 -14.24 4.74
C GLY A 108 -19.50 -13.26 3.61
N LEU A 109 -18.66 -12.25 3.87
CA LEU A 109 -18.30 -11.20 2.92
C LEU A 109 -17.14 -11.57 2.00
N GLY A 110 -16.81 -12.87 1.91
CA GLY A 110 -15.81 -13.40 0.99
C GLY A 110 -14.41 -13.44 1.56
N ARG A 111 -13.42 -13.51 0.66
CA ARG A 111 -11.99 -13.60 1.00
C ARG A 111 -11.41 -12.19 1.09
N ILE A 112 -10.54 -11.98 2.08
CA ILE A 112 -9.75 -10.75 2.19
C ILE A 112 -8.49 -10.92 1.34
N ASP A 113 -8.36 -10.17 0.25
CA ASP A 113 -7.13 -10.17 -0.55
C ASP A 113 -6.06 -9.26 0.07
N ARG A 114 -6.51 -8.15 0.68
CA ARG A 114 -5.64 -7.22 1.39
C ARG A 114 -6.33 -6.68 2.63
N LEU A 115 -5.62 -6.69 3.75
CA LEU A 115 -6.06 -6.07 5.00
C LEU A 115 -5.27 -4.77 5.20
N GLU A 116 -5.96 -3.65 5.36
CA GLU A 116 -5.37 -2.37 5.71
C GLU A 116 -5.75 -2.00 7.14
N TYR A 117 -4.76 -1.87 8.01
CA TYR A 117 -4.97 -1.39 9.36
C TYR A 117 -4.74 0.13 9.42
N ARG A 118 -5.76 0.87 9.88
CA ARG A 118 -5.66 2.31 10.15
C ARG A 118 -5.78 2.57 11.64
N TYR A 119 -4.65 2.78 12.30
CA TYR A 119 -4.64 3.36 13.64
C TYR A 119 -4.86 4.86 13.56
N GLY A 120 -5.87 5.38 14.27
CA GLY A 120 -6.34 6.76 14.14
C GLY A 120 -6.59 7.43 15.47
N CYS A 121 -5.56 7.59 16.30
CA CYS A 121 -5.75 8.25 17.60
C CYS A 121 -4.77 9.32 18.03
N ASP A 122 -4.03 9.88 17.10
CA ASP A 122 -3.40 11.17 17.32
C ASP A 122 -3.58 11.99 16.05
N GLN A 123 -3.66 13.32 16.17
CA GLN A 123 -3.08 14.16 15.13
C GLN A 123 -1.67 13.59 14.91
N PRO A 124 -1.41 12.97 13.75
CA PRO A 124 -0.25 12.11 13.63
C PRO A 124 0.98 12.96 13.94
N LEU A 125 1.75 12.54 14.96
CA LEU A 125 2.74 13.40 15.57
C LEU A 125 3.74 13.81 14.49
N SER A 126 3.77 15.10 14.21
CA SER A 126 4.64 15.69 13.21
C SER A 126 6.09 15.26 13.46
N PHE A 127 6.81 14.96 12.38
CA PHE A 127 8.25 14.71 12.38
C PHE A 127 9.03 16.01 12.65
N GLY A 128 8.36 17.16 12.72
CA GLY A 128 8.95 18.48 12.87
C GLY A 128 9.59 18.99 11.58
N MET A 129 9.28 18.40 10.42
CA MET A 129 9.90 18.75 9.14
C MET A 129 8.92 18.61 7.98
N THR A 130 9.09 19.46 6.97
CA THR A 130 8.29 19.43 5.74
C THR A 130 8.78 18.35 4.78
N VAL A 131 7.94 17.99 3.80
CA VAL A 131 8.30 17.07 2.71
C VAL A 131 9.58 17.51 1.98
N GLN A 132 9.72 18.81 1.72
CA GLN A 132 10.90 19.35 1.04
C GLN A 132 12.17 19.18 1.87
N ALA A 133 12.13 19.53 3.16
CA ALA A 133 13.27 19.38 4.05
C ALA A 133 13.67 17.92 4.23
N PHE A 134 12.70 17.02 4.40
CA PHE A 134 12.94 15.58 4.49
C PHE A 134 13.62 15.05 3.24
N ASN A 135 13.09 15.37 2.04
CA ASN A 135 13.66 14.87 0.78
C ASN A 135 15.11 15.33 0.57
N GLN A 136 15.45 16.57 0.95
CA GLN A 136 16.83 17.07 0.89
C GLN A 136 17.75 16.32 1.85
N SER A 137 17.36 16.15 3.11
CA SER A 137 18.14 15.40 4.10
C SER A 137 18.27 13.92 3.74
N PHE A 138 17.22 13.32 3.19
CA PHE A 138 17.22 11.93 2.74
C PHE A 138 18.24 11.68 1.62
N ILE A 139 18.32 12.58 0.63
CA ILE A 139 19.33 12.49 -0.43
C ILE A 139 20.75 12.59 0.14
N SER A 140 20.96 13.49 1.11
CA SER A 140 22.26 13.60 1.79
C SER A 140 22.61 12.31 2.54
N ALA A 141 21.67 11.76 3.31
CA ALA A 141 21.85 10.52 4.07
C ALA A 141 22.10 9.29 3.20
N LEU A 142 21.47 9.20 2.02
CA LEU A 142 21.77 8.16 1.02
C LEU A 142 23.22 8.24 0.52
N LYS A 143 23.77 9.45 0.37
CA LYS A 143 25.12 9.64 -0.17
C LYS A 143 26.23 9.34 0.83
N GLU A 144 25.93 9.34 2.12
CA GLU A 144 26.89 9.03 3.19
C GLU A 144 27.52 7.65 3.03
N HIS A 145 26.72 6.63 2.67
CA HIS A 145 27.20 5.26 2.56
C HIS A 145 27.41 4.85 1.10
N SER A 146 28.59 4.30 0.82
CA SER A 146 29.06 3.92 -0.53
C SER A 146 28.06 3.11 -1.37
N TRP A 147 27.48 2.04 -0.80
CA TRP A 147 26.49 1.17 -1.46
C TRP A 147 25.14 1.81 -1.81
N CYS A 148 24.86 3.05 -1.35
CA CYS A 148 23.59 3.75 -1.59
C CYS A 148 23.75 4.96 -2.54
N ARG A 149 24.98 5.32 -2.93
CA ARG A 149 25.28 6.55 -3.68
C ARG A 149 24.68 6.61 -5.08
N GLU A 150 24.39 5.46 -5.67
CA GLU A 150 23.81 5.36 -7.02
C GLU A 150 22.30 5.64 -7.04
N ILE A 151 21.66 5.69 -5.88
CA ILE A 151 20.22 5.95 -5.75
C ILE A 151 19.97 7.44 -5.98
N THR A 152 19.14 7.75 -6.97
CA THR A 152 18.85 9.13 -7.38
C THR A 152 17.34 9.38 -7.45
N PRO A 153 16.88 10.61 -7.17
CA PRO A 153 15.48 10.97 -7.37
C PRO A 153 15.14 10.90 -8.86
N SER A 154 14.02 10.25 -9.18
CA SER A 154 13.50 10.13 -10.53
C SER A 154 12.35 11.11 -10.76
N GLN A 155 12.30 11.66 -11.97
CA GLN A 155 11.18 12.48 -12.45
C GLN A 155 10.08 11.65 -13.14
N ALA A 156 10.26 10.33 -13.25
CA ALA A 156 9.21 9.48 -13.80
C ALA A 156 7.95 9.62 -12.93
N LEU A 157 6.82 9.94 -13.58
CA LEU A 157 5.54 10.09 -12.92
C LEU A 157 5.24 8.83 -12.13
N SER A 158 5.22 8.98 -10.81
CA SER A 158 4.66 8.01 -9.90
C SER A 158 3.21 7.75 -10.33
N GLN A 159 2.83 6.48 -10.48
CA GLN A 159 1.42 6.10 -10.69
C GLN A 159 0.59 6.23 -9.39
N ALA A 160 1.16 6.79 -8.31
CA ALA A 160 0.39 7.01 -7.09
C ALA A 160 -0.63 8.12 -7.31
N ARG A 161 -1.77 7.98 -6.61
CA ARG A 161 -2.91 8.89 -6.69
C ARG A 161 -2.45 10.35 -6.60
N LEU A 162 -3.01 11.18 -7.49
CA LEU A 162 -2.66 12.60 -7.73
C LEU A 162 -2.84 13.52 -6.51
N ASP A 163 -3.31 13.01 -5.38
CA ASP A 163 -3.69 13.75 -4.19
C ASP A 163 -2.63 13.73 -3.07
N GLN A 164 -1.54 12.97 -3.20
CA GLN A 164 -0.49 12.91 -2.17
C GLN A 164 0.92 13.07 -2.74
N PRO A 165 1.79 13.88 -2.10
CA PRO A 165 3.17 14.04 -2.54
C PRO A 165 3.89 12.70 -2.41
N SER A 166 4.27 12.15 -3.56
CA SER A 166 5.05 10.93 -3.65
C SER A 166 6.33 11.20 -4.40
N GLN A 167 7.43 10.62 -3.93
CA GLN A 167 8.74 10.77 -4.54
C GLN A 167 9.26 9.39 -4.93
N LEU A 168 9.75 9.28 -6.16
CA LEU A 168 10.37 8.08 -6.70
C LEU A 168 11.89 8.24 -6.64
N TRP A 169 12.58 7.20 -6.20
CA TRP A 169 14.03 7.07 -6.33
C TRP A 169 14.37 5.78 -7.05
N THR A 170 15.39 5.83 -7.89
CA THR A 170 15.78 4.73 -8.77
C THR A 170 17.28 4.53 -8.72
N ASP A 171 17.69 3.28 -8.93
CA ASP A 171 19.02 2.96 -9.46
C ASP A 171 18.87 2.27 -10.83
N LYS A 172 19.93 1.65 -11.35
CA LYS A 172 19.91 0.96 -12.65
C LYS A 172 18.98 -0.29 -12.67
N ASN A 173 18.77 -0.93 -11.52
CA ASN A 173 18.22 -2.27 -11.36
C ASN A 173 17.05 -2.36 -10.35
N ALA A 174 16.55 -1.24 -9.83
CA ALA A 174 15.45 -1.21 -8.88
C ALA A 174 14.88 0.20 -8.70
N ALA A 175 13.70 0.28 -8.09
CA ALA A 175 13.12 1.55 -7.67
C ALA A 175 12.40 1.45 -6.32
N ILE A 176 12.42 2.56 -5.58
CA ILE A 176 11.65 2.74 -4.35
C ILE A 176 10.80 3.99 -4.50
N GLN A 177 9.58 3.93 -4.00
CA GLN A 177 8.71 5.07 -3.92
C GLN A 177 8.38 5.34 -2.45
N ALA A 178 8.39 6.62 -2.07
CA ALA A 178 7.85 7.06 -0.79
C ALA A 178 6.55 7.83 -0.98
N GLN A 179 5.67 7.65 -0.01
CA GLN A 179 4.45 8.41 0.20
C GLN A 179 4.55 9.05 1.57
N LEU A 180 4.59 10.38 1.60
CA LEU A 180 4.72 11.17 2.82
C LEU A 180 3.39 11.87 3.08
N ASP A 181 2.73 11.49 4.16
CA ASP A 181 1.50 12.14 4.58
C ASP A 181 1.86 13.36 5.43
N SER A 182 1.29 14.52 5.12
CA SER A 182 1.47 15.75 5.90
C SER A 182 0.16 16.27 6.47
N ASP A 183 0.22 17.04 7.54
CA ASP A 183 -0.91 17.77 8.11
C ASP A 183 -1.09 19.14 7.43
N GLY A 184 -2.00 19.97 7.99
CA GLY A 184 -2.40 21.26 7.42
C GLY A 184 -1.29 22.31 7.37
N ASP A 185 -0.19 22.15 8.12
CA ASP A 185 0.96 23.06 8.07
C ASP A 185 2.09 22.55 7.16
N GLY A 186 1.90 21.38 6.54
CA GLY A 186 2.86 20.76 5.62
C GLY A 186 3.92 19.92 6.31
N SER A 187 3.83 19.71 7.62
CA SER A 187 4.74 18.84 8.36
C SER A 187 4.40 17.37 8.14
N ILE A 188 5.43 16.55 7.97
CA ILE A 188 5.25 15.11 7.75
C ILE A 188 4.76 14.47 9.03
N THR A 189 3.74 13.63 8.92
CA THR A 189 3.14 12.93 10.05
C THR A 189 3.26 11.41 9.91
N ARG A 190 3.46 10.92 8.68
CA ARG A 190 3.73 9.52 8.37
C ARG A 190 4.54 9.41 7.08
N GLY A 191 5.41 8.40 7.01
CA GLY A 191 6.11 8.03 5.79
C GLY A 191 5.92 6.55 5.47
N ARG A 192 5.79 6.23 4.18
CA ARG A 192 5.66 4.85 3.69
C ARG A 192 6.56 4.66 2.49
N TRP A 193 7.39 3.64 2.49
CA TRP A 193 8.31 3.29 1.40
C TRP A 193 7.96 1.93 0.86
N TYR A 194 7.98 1.77 -0.46
CA TYR A 194 7.68 0.51 -1.12
C TYR A 194 8.44 0.37 -2.43
N SER A 195 8.62 -0.89 -2.87
CA SER A 195 9.17 -1.18 -4.19
C SER A 195 8.25 -0.62 -5.28
N ALA A 196 8.86 0.08 -6.24
CA ALA A 196 8.15 0.65 -7.36
C ALA A 196 8.61 -0.02 -8.66
N LEU A 197 7.67 -0.22 -9.60
CA LEU A 197 7.89 -0.67 -10.99
C LEU A 197 8.26 -2.16 -11.20
N ALA A 198 7.36 -2.90 -11.85
CA ALA A 198 7.50 -4.33 -12.12
C ALA A 198 8.48 -4.78 -13.24
N PRO A 199 9.07 -3.94 -14.11
CA PRO A 199 10.08 -4.43 -15.07
C PRO A 199 11.54 -4.21 -14.64
N LEU A 200 11.82 -3.40 -13.60
CA LEU A 200 13.19 -3.09 -13.17
C LEU A 200 13.70 -4.02 -12.07
N ASN A 201 12.84 -4.82 -11.43
CA ASN A 201 13.15 -5.45 -10.14
C ASN A 201 14.02 -6.71 -10.26
N ASP A 202 15.34 -6.55 -10.14
CA ASP A 202 16.18 -7.60 -9.57
C ASP A 202 15.91 -7.65 -8.04
N GLY A 203 15.48 -8.81 -7.53
CA GLY A 203 15.14 -8.98 -6.12
C GLY A 203 16.27 -8.60 -5.17
N GLN A 204 17.53 -8.81 -5.56
CA GLN A 204 18.69 -8.40 -4.75
C GLN A 204 18.90 -6.89 -4.77
N ALA A 205 18.79 -6.27 -5.95
CA ALA A 205 18.91 -4.82 -6.09
C ALA A 205 17.78 -4.08 -5.34
N GLN A 206 16.55 -4.62 -5.42
CA GLN A 206 15.40 -4.07 -4.69
C GLN A 206 15.58 -4.17 -3.18
N TYR A 207 16.11 -5.30 -2.69
CA TYR A 207 16.41 -5.45 -1.27
C TYR A 207 17.46 -4.44 -0.81
N ARG A 208 18.57 -4.30 -1.57
CA ARG A 208 19.59 -3.29 -1.31
C ARG A 208 19.01 -1.89 -1.24
N MET A 209 18.15 -1.51 -2.20
CA MET A 209 17.52 -0.20 -2.18
C MET A 209 16.66 0.00 -0.94
N MET A 210 15.94 -1.02 -0.48
CA MET A 210 15.12 -0.93 0.73
C MET A 210 15.97 -0.76 2.00
N LEU A 211 17.11 -1.46 2.09
CA LEU A 211 18.09 -1.28 3.17
C LEU A 211 18.70 0.13 3.16
N CYS A 212 19.02 0.64 1.98
CA CYS A 212 19.52 2.01 1.81
C CYS A 212 18.49 3.06 2.22
N ALA A 213 17.23 2.87 1.82
CA ALA A 213 16.13 3.73 2.20
C ALA A 213 15.96 3.76 3.72
N THR A 214 15.86 2.58 4.35
CA THR A 214 15.68 2.44 5.80
C THR A 214 16.82 3.11 6.56
N ARG A 215 18.08 2.85 6.17
CA ARG A 215 19.25 3.53 6.73
C ARG A 215 19.13 5.05 6.63
N ALA A 216 18.79 5.57 5.45
CA ALA A 216 18.68 7.00 5.22
C ALA A 216 17.55 7.62 6.06
N VAL A 217 16.40 6.95 6.20
CA VAL A 217 15.31 7.43 7.07
C VAL A 217 15.75 7.46 8.53
N ILE A 218 16.42 6.41 9.04
CA ILE A 218 16.96 6.40 10.41
C ILE A 218 17.93 7.57 10.62
N ARG A 219 18.85 7.81 9.68
CA ARG A 219 19.82 8.92 9.72
C ARG A 219 19.16 10.30 9.72
N VAL A 220 18.08 10.48 8.96
CA VAL A 220 17.34 11.76 8.90
C VAL A 220 16.58 12.03 10.19
N LEU A 221 15.94 10.99 10.76
CA LEU A 221 15.08 11.14 11.93
C LEU A 221 15.84 11.12 13.26
N GLU A 222 16.94 10.38 13.34
CA GLU A 222 17.79 10.26 14.53
C GLU A 222 19.27 10.49 14.16
N PRO A 223 19.67 11.73 13.81
CA PRO A 223 21.02 12.04 13.32
C PRO A 223 22.14 11.82 14.34
N GLY A 224 21.79 11.69 15.63
CA GLY A 224 22.75 11.47 16.72
C GLY A 224 23.24 10.03 16.88
N LEU A 225 22.69 9.06 16.13
CA LEU A 225 23.11 7.65 16.21
C LEU A 225 24.47 7.43 15.53
N ASP A 226 25.30 6.56 16.09
CA ASP A 226 26.53 6.13 15.43
C ASP A 226 26.27 5.08 14.32
N GLU A 227 27.27 4.77 13.50
CA GLU A 227 27.08 3.82 12.37
C GLU A 227 26.76 2.40 12.83
N ALA A 228 27.26 1.95 13.99
CA ALA A 228 26.98 0.61 14.50
C ALA A 228 25.53 0.49 14.97
N GLN A 229 25.01 1.53 15.63
CA GLN A 229 23.61 1.64 16.04
C GLN A 229 22.69 1.68 14.81
N VAL A 230 23.02 2.49 13.81
CA VAL A 230 22.26 2.56 12.56
C VAL A 230 22.26 1.22 11.82
N PHE A 231 23.40 0.54 11.75
CA PHE A 231 23.50 -0.78 11.13
C PHE A 231 22.61 -1.81 11.85
N LYS A 232 22.69 -1.86 13.18
CA LYS A 232 21.87 -2.76 14.01
C LYS A 232 20.38 -2.52 13.79
N LEU A 233 19.91 -1.28 13.92
CA LEU A 233 18.49 -0.93 13.76
C LEU A 233 18.00 -1.21 12.34
N ASN A 234 18.82 -0.92 11.32
CA ASN A 234 18.49 -1.25 9.93
C ASN A 234 18.30 -2.76 9.75
N SER A 235 19.15 -3.59 10.37
CA SER A 235 19.00 -5.05 10.33
C SER A 235 17.75 -5.56 11.06
N GLU A 236 17.38 -4.93 12.19
CA GLU A 236 16.21 -5.31 12.98
C GLU A 236 14.91 -5.03 12.21
N VAL A 237 14.83 -3.89 11.49
CA VAL A 237 13.67 -3.51 10.67
C VAL A 237 13.39 -4.54 9.56
N HIS A 238 14.42 -5.24 9.08
CA HIS A 238 14.33 -6.23 7.99
C HIS A 238 14.58 -7.67 8.46
N SER A 239 14.51 -7.94 9.77
CA SER A 239 14.79 -9.27 10.30
C SER A 239 13.79 -10.32 9.79
N GLU A 240 14.31 -11.49 9.36
CA GLU A 240 13.49 -12.61 8.87
C GLU A 240 12.83 -13.33 10.06
N GLY A 241 11.60 -12.94 10.39
CA GLY A 241 10.74 -13.63 11.36
C GLY A 241 9.28 -13.60 10.91
N PRO A 242 8.44 -14.59 11.27
CA PRO A 242 7.06 -14.71 10.78
C PRO A 242 6.14 -13.53 11.14
N ASP A 243 6.56 -12.66 12.04
CA ASP A 243 5.83 -11.49 12.50
C ASP A 243 6.53 -10.21 12.01
N SER A 244 5.78 -9.26 11.45
CA SER A 244 6.27 -7.91 11.15
C SER A 244 6.71 -7.23 12.44
N GLN A 245 8.00 -7.33 12.79
CA GLN A 245 8.50 -6.71 14.02
C GLN A 245 8.54 -5.20 13.83
N ALA A 246 7.80 -4.48 14.67
CA ALA A 246 7.92 -3.04 14.74
C ALA A 246 9.17 -2.71 15.57
N VAL A 247 10.08 -1.93 15.00
CA VAL A 247 11.32 -1.50 15.66
C VAL A 247 11.18 -0.04 16.06
N GLU A 248 11.43 0.25 17.34
CA GLU A 248 11.46 1.61 17.85
C GLU A 248 12.86 2.20 17.78
N VAL A 249 12.97 3.34 17.11
CA VAL A 249 14.20 4.09 16.90
C VAL A 249 13.98 5.50 17.44
N GLY A 250 14.53 5.78 18.62
CA GLY A 250 14.32 7.06 19.30
C GLY A 250 12.84 7.34 19.54
N ARG A 251 12.27 8.34 18.86
CA ARG A 251 10.83 8.68 18.94
C ARG A 251 9.99 8.10 17.80
N TYR A 252 10.54 7.22 16.98
CA TYR A 252 9.89 6.73 15.77
C TYR A 252 9.72 5.21 15.80
N ARG A 253 8.63 4.72 15.22
CA ARG A 253 8.33 3.31 15.04
C ARG A 253 8.41 2.98 13.56
N PHE A 254 9.27 2.03 13.24
CA PHE A 254 9.44 1.44 11.92
C PHE A 254 8.67 0.12 11.89
N SER A 255 7.86 -0.13 10.86
CA SER A 255 7.19 -1.41 10.67
C SER A 255 7.28 -1.87 9.22
N GLY A 256 7.74 -3.10 8.98
CA GLY A 256 7.94 -3.67 7.64
C GLY A 256 7.19 -4.98 7.45
N ALA A 257 6.93 -5.36 6.20
CA ALA A 257 6.45 -6.70 5.88
C ALA A 257 7.60 -7.72 5.95
N THR A 258 7.27 -8.99 6.20
CA THR A 258 8.18 -10.16 6.27
C THR A 258 9.07 -10.38 5.04
N ARG A 259 8.82 -9.65 3.96
CA ARG A 259 9.69 -9.52 2.78
C ARG A 259 9.83 -8.03 2.50
N PRO A 260 11.02 -7.55 2.09
CA PRO A 260 11.36 -6.13 1.97
C PRO A 260 10.70 -5.49 0.74
N THR A 261 9.37 -5.56 0.66
CA THR A 261 8.55 -4.89 -0.34
C THR A 261 8.17 -3.48 0.10
N GLY A 262 8.33 -3.16 1.40
CA GLY A 262 8.15 -1.83 1.95
C GLY A 262 8.26 -1.77 3.48
N PHE A 263 8.34 -0.55 4.00
CA PHE A 263 8.28 -0.23 5.42
C PHE A 263 7.53 1.08 5.66
N ASN A 264 6.96 1.23 6.85
CA ASN A 264 6.25 2.41 7.31
C ASN A 264 7.00 3.03 8.49
N VAL A 265 6.89 4.34 8.62
CA VAL A 265 7.43 5.09 9.76
C VAL A 265 6.37 6.03 10.31
N SER A 266 6.25 6.02 11.63
CA SER A 266 5.37 6.91 12.39
C SER A 266 6.06 7.35 13.67
N ARG A 267 5.72 8.52 14.20
CA ARG A 267 6.25 8.98 15.48
C ARG A 267 5.43 8.39 16.63
N VAL A 268 6.12 7.94 17.67
CA VAL A 268 5.56 7.35 18.89
C VAL A 268 5.45 8.44 19.97
N ARG A 269 4.33 8.47 20.70
CA ARG A 269 4.22 9.27 21.93
C ARG A 269 4.97 8.52 23.03
N LYS A 270 5.97 9.17 23.64
CA LYS A 270 6.60 8.69 24.87
C LYS A 270 6.03 9.53 26.00
N ASP A 271 5.33 8.87 26.91
CA ASP A 271 4.80 9.49 28.14
C ASP A 271 5.92 9.80 29.14
#